data_AF-A0A2P6TYT9-F1
#
_entry.id   AF-A0A2P6TYT9-F1
#
_cell.length_a   1.000
_cell.length_b   1.000
_cell.length_c   1.000
_cell.angle_alpha   90.00
_cell.angle_beta   90.00
_cell.angle_gamma   90.00
#
_symmetry.space_group_name_H-M   'P 1'
#
loop_
_entity.id
_entity.type
_entity.pdbx_description
1 polymer ?
#
loop_
_entity_poly.entity_id
_entity_poly.type
_entity_poly.pdbx_seq_one_letter_code
_entity_poly.pdbx_strand_id
1 'polypeptide(L)'
;MADRYEAWIQGAAAERPQLAAALAELGELYHKKLWHQLTVKLESYLDTPDFQQGGFLVQLYQNFVSGFAHKINLLKLAFFAVAVGKQMGSPEEGSAFIKDVIANLEASKQRDTEQPILYLRMQLAQYALVQGRLPDCKRMVEDGREELEGLTDVDPQVSASVYYAASLYYKQQKEYAQYYRATLMYLAFVSQDTLPQDFRQALAVDISLAALLGEDVYNFGELLLHPIINVLKEGGYSWLHDMLECFNSGDIHRYDELCTKYASMLNSQPALVAHERRLREKITILCLMELISTLPPDQRTIALSTIADRTKLPMDGVEFLLMKTLALHLIEGVIDQVDGSVQVSWVQPRILTLPQIEVLRARLDGWVDKVSNAAVTLEDEAVGVAVQPMGYLDQLRAALRPALCLHNYPSETVERHNKPVIEIAEPGSLLVLPPVTVSRSPQEHALIEQSVNSTRVSLKFKTADALEEYLLRTFLRFMMHRADQLEIVRRAPLPGYDLTLLLTHRHLERYSREGLVDFICQFVEDVHSEVSAMKLGLRSRARSVVQRYWQELEAVEAGAAAAAPGGAG
;
A
#
# COMPACT_ATOMS: atom_id res chain seq x y z
N MET A 1 -36.82 -22.93 32.79
CA MET A 1 -35.57 -22.92 32.00
C MET A 1 -34.54 -21.96 32.61
N ALA A 2 -34.92 -20.73 33.00
CA ALA A 2 -34.03 -19.80 33.72
C ALA A 2 -33.53 -20.35 35.08
N ASP A 3 -34.42 -20.97 35.87
CA ASP A 3 -34.10 -21.48 37.22
C ASP A 3 -33.02 -22.57 37.27
N ARG A 4 -32.82 -23.34 36.20
CA ARG A 4 -31.84 -24.44 36.18
C ARG A 4 -30.41 -23.93 36.04
N TYR A 5 -30.24 -22.80 35.37
CA TYR A 5 -28.94 -22.15 35.20
C TYR A 5 -28.54 -21.38 36.45
N GLU A 6 -29.50 -20.70 37.10
CA GLU A 6 -29.26 -20.05 38.40
C GLU A 6 -28.93 -21.06 39.50
N ALA A 7 -29.63 -22.20 39.57
CA ALA A 7 -29.32 -23.26 40.54
C ALA A 7 -27.91 -23.84 40.33
N TRP A 8 -27.45 -23.95 39.08
CA TRP A 8 -26.09 -24.39 38.78
C TRP A 8 -25.04 -23.30 39.08
N ILE A 9 -25.32 -22.04 38.74
CA ILE A 9 -24.47 -20.89 39.07
C ILE A 9 -24.31 -20.74 40.59
N GLN A 10 -25.39 -20.93 41.37
CA GLN A 10 -25.36 -20.91 42.82
C GLN A 10 -24.63 -22.11 43.42
N GLY A 11 -24.74 -23.30 42.80
CA GLY A 11 -23.95 -24.48 43.17
C GLY A 11 -22.45 -24.30 42.90
N ALA A 12 -22.09 -23.76 41.73
CA ALA A 12 -20.72 -23.43 41.35
C ALA A 12 -20.10 -22.30 42.20
N ALA A 13 -20.90 -21.30 42.56
CA ALA A 13 -20.52 -20.23 43.48
C ALA A 13 -20.24 -20.76 44.90
N ALA A 14 -20.91 -21.82 45.32
CA ALA A 14 -20.67 -22.49 46.60
C ALA A 14 -19.38 -23.32 46.61
N GLU A 15 -18.96 -23.87 45.47
CA GLU A 15 -17.72 -24.65 45.33
C GLU A 15 -16.45 -23.76 45.32
N ARG A 16 -16.54 -22.50 44.88
CA ARG A 16 -15.43 -21.54 44.90
C ARG A 16 -15.87 -20.12 45.30
N PRO A 17 -15.67 -19.70 46.56
CA PRO A 17 -16.12 -18.39 47.04
C PRO A 17 -15.40 -17.20 46.37
N GLN A 18 -14.22 -17.41 45.78
CA GLN A 18 -13.48 -16.37 45.02
C GLN A 18 -14.09 -16.10 43.63
N LEU A 19 -14.81 -17.07 43.04
CA LEU A 19 -15.46 -16.95 41.72
C LEU A 19 -16.95 -16.63 41.83
N ALA A 20 -17.52 -16.67 43.04
CA ALA A 20 -18.94 -16.46 43.30
C ALA A 20 -19.44 -15.08 42.83
N ALA A 21 -18.65 -14.02 43.00
CA ALA A 21 -19.01 -12.68 42.53
C ALA A 21 -19.08 -12.61 40.99
N ALA A 22 -18.10 -13.20 40.30
CA ALA A 22 -18.07 -13.27 38.84
C ALA A 22 -19.21 -14.10 38.25
N LEU A 23 -19.54 -15.23 38.89
CA LEU A 23 -20.64 -16.11 38.49
C LEU A 23 -22.01 -15.45 38.73
N ALA A 24 -22.17 -14.69 39.81
CA ALA A 24 -23.38 -13.91 40.07
C ALA A 24 -23.58 -12.78 39.04
N GLU A 25 -22.50 -12.06 38.68
CA GLU A 25 -22.53 -11.06 37.61
C GLU A 25 -22.93 -11.67 36.25
N LEU A 26 -22.41 -12.85 35.90
CA LEU A 26 -22.81 -13.57 34.68
C LEU A 26 -24.30 -13.96 34.70
N GLY A 27 -24.81 -14.39 35.85
CA GLY A 27 -26.24 -14.67 36.05
C GLY A 27 -27.12 -13.43 35.85
N GLU A 28 -26.72 -12.29 36.42
CA GLU A 28 -27.44 -11.03 36.23
C GLU A 28 -27.45 -10.55 34.78
N LEU A 29 -26.30 -10.61 34.10
CA LEU A 29 -26.18 -10.21 32.69
C LEU A 29 -27.01 -11.11 31.77
N TYR A 30 -27.09 -12.41 32.11
CA TYR A 30 -27.97 -13.35 31.43
C TYR A 30 -29.44 -13.01 31.64
N HIS A 31 -29.86 -12.70 32.88
CA HIS A 31 -31.23 -12.29 33.19
C HIS A 31 -31.60 -10.98 32.47
N LYS A 32 -30.68 -10.02 32.42
CA LYS A 32 -30.83 -8.74 31.70
C LYS A 32 -30.74 -8.89 30.18
N LYS A 33 -30.43 -10.09 29.65
CA LYS A 33 -30.27 -10.40 28.22
C LYS A 33 -29.24 -9.54 27.50
N LEU A 34 -28.19 -9.13 28.20
CA LEU A 34 -27.10 -8.30 27.67
C LEU A 34 -25.99 -9.18 27.06
N TRP A 35 -26.27 -9.78 25.90
CA TRP A 35 -25.40 -10.79 25.27
C TRP A 35 -24.00 -10.27 24.95
N HIS A 36 -23.86 -9.03 24.50
CA HIS A 36 -22.56 -8.45 24.17
C HIS A 36 -21.66 -8.29 25.42
N GLN A 37 -22.20 -7.71 26.49
CA GLN A 37 -21.46 -7.54 27.75
C GLN A 37 -21.11 -8.88 28.38
N LEU A 38 -22.01 -9.85 28.28
CA LEU A 38 -21.77 -11.22 28.72
C LEU A 38 -20.60 -11.87 27.95
N THR A 39 -20.49 -11.66 26.63
CA THR A 39 -19.36 -12.20 25.85
C THR A 39 -18.02 -11.58 26.22
N VAL A 40 -17.97 -10.26 26.42
CA VAL A 40 -16.74 -9.56 26.81
C VAL A 40 -16.30 -9.97 28.22
N LYS A 41 -17.26 -10.15 29.14
CA LYS A 41 -16.98 -10.61 30.49
C LYS A 41 -16.48 -12.06 30.51
N LEU A 42 -17.13 -12.96 29.76
CA LEU A 42 -16.65 -14.34 29.60
C LEU A 42 -15.20 -14.39 29.09
N GLU A 43 -14.85 -13.53 28.13
CA GLU A 43 -13.48 -13.41 27.62
C GLU A 43 -12.48 -12.97 28.70
N SER A 44 -12.80 -11.92 29.47
CA SER A 44 -11.93 -11.47 30.58
C SER A 44 -11.72 -12.54 31.66
N TYR A 45 -12.70 -13.42 31.86
CA TYR A 45 -12.60 -14.52 32.82
C TYR A 45 -11.77 -15.70 32.29
N LEU A 46 -11.61 -15.86 30.97
CA LEU A 46 -10.73 -16.89 30.38
C LEU A 46 -9.24 -16.61 30.64
N ASP A 47 -8.86 -15.32 30.63
CA ASP A 47 -7.49 -14.89 30.89
C ASP A 47 -7.09 -15.05 32.37
N THR A 48 -8.07 -15.23 33.26
CA THR A 48 -7.83 -15.40 34.69
C THR A 48 -7.40 -16.84 34.98
N PRO A 49 -6.21 -17.09 35.55
CA PRO A 49 -5.66 -18.44 35.76
C PRO A 49 -6.51 -19.29 36.73
N ASP A 50 -7.32 -18.66 37.58
CA ASP A 50 -8.17 -19.33 38.56
C ASP A 50 -9.38 -20.06 37.93
N PHE A 51 -9.83 -19.61 36.76
CA PHE A 51 -10.86 -20.30 35.97
C PHE A 51 -10.28 -21.51 35.20
N GLN A 52 -8.96 -21.59 35.03
CA GLN A 52 -8.31 -22.65 34.28
C GLN A 52 -8.10 -23.93 35.09
N GLN A 53 -8.26 -23.86 36.41
CA GLN A 53 -8.09 -25.01 37.30
C GLN A 53 -9.39 -25.83 37.41
N GLY A 54 -9.33 -27.12 37.08
CA GLY A 54 -10.28 -28.14 37.57
C GLY A 54 -11.48 -28.49 36.68
N GLY A 55 -11.39 -28.42 35.35
CA GLY A 55 -12.45 -28.90 34.45
C GLY A 55 -13.79 -28.13 34.54
N PHE A 56 -13.81 -27.02 35.29
CA PHE A 56 -14.97 -26.18 35.51
C PHE A 56 -15.46 -25.51 34.22
N LEU A 57 -14.55 -25.14 33.30
CA LEU A 57 -14.94 -24.57 32.01
C LEU A 57 -15.70 -25.58 31.13
N VAL A 58 -15.42 -26.88 31.25
CA VAL A 58 -16.15 -27.92 30.51
C VAL A 58 -17.59 -27.99 30.98
N GLN A 59 -17.82 -27.95 32.29
CA GLN A 59 -19.16 -27.94 32.88
C GLN A 59 -19.91 -26.64 32.58
N LEU A 60 -19.22 -25.50 32.62
CA LEU A 60 -19.75 -24.20 32.22
C LEU A 60 -20.17 -24.20 30.75
N TYR A 61 -19.37 -24.79 29.86
CA TYR A 61 -19.71 -24.89 28.45
C TYR A 61 -20.97 -25.73 28.22
N GLN A 62 -20.98 -26.96 28.75
CA GLN A 62 -22.05 -27.92 28.53
C GLN A 62 -23.37 -27.46 29.12
N ASN A 63 -23.34 -26.90 30.32
CA ASN A 63 -24.56 -26.50 31.02
C ASN A 63 -25.00 -25.10 30.65
N PHE A 64 -24.10 -24.12 30.55
CA PHE A 64 -24.50 -22.71 30.41
C PHE A 64 -24.41 -22.23 28.95
N VAL A 65 -23.27 -22.42 28.30
CA VAL A 65 -22.99 -21.79 26.99
C VAL A 65 -23.74 -22.46 25.83
N SER A 66 -23.97 -23.78 25.90
CA SER A 66 -24.76 -24.52 24.90
C SER A 66 -26.17 -23.95 24.71
N GLY A 67 -26.78 -23.40 25.76
CA GLY A 67 -28.15 -22.89 25.76
C GLY A 67 -28.35 -21.57 25.00
N PHE A 68 -27.29 -20.78 24.78
CA PHE A 68 -27.37 -19.46 24.14
C PHE A 68 -26.37 -19.25 23.00
N ALA A 69 -25.76 -20.33 22.50
CA ALA A 69 -24.80 -20.31 21.39
C ALA A 69 -25.29 -19.52 20.15
N HIS A 70 -26.58 -19.60 19.82
CA HIS A 70 -27.20 -18.91 18.68
C HIS A 70 -27.35 -17.38 18.83
N LYS A 71 -27.11 -16.82 20.03
CA LYS A 71 -27.30 -15.39 20.35
C LYS A 71 -25.99 -14.62 20.57
N ILE A 72 -24.86 -15.32 20.50
CA ILE A 72 -23.54 -14.79 20.76
C ILE A 72 -22.74 -14.68 19.46
N ASN A 73 -21.75 -13.80 19.45
CA ASN A 73 -20.74 -13.78 18.39
C ASN A 73 -20.05 -15.17 18.31
N LEU A 74 -20.25 -15.84 17.17
CA LEU A 74 -19.80 -17.20 16.90
C LEU A 74 -18.26 -17.35 16.99
N LEU A 75 -17.50 -16.30 16.68
CA LEU A 75 -16.04 -16.31 16.74
C LEU A 75 -15.54 -16.34 18.19
N LYS A 76 -16.17 -15.57 19.08
CA LYS A 76 -15.88 -15.62 20.53
C LYS A 76 -16.29 -16.96 21.14
N LEU A 77 -17.38 -17.56 20.65
CA LEU A 77 -17.78 -18.91 21.05
C LEU A 77 -16.73 -19.94 20.63
N ALA A 78 -16.15 -19.81 19.44
CA ALA A 78 -15.07 -20.67 18.98
C ALA A 78 -13.81 -20.54 19.84
N PHE A 79 -13.41 -19.32 20.24
CA PHE A 79 -12.32 -19.13 21.22
C PHE A 79 -12.61 -19.79 22.56
N PHE A 80 -13.83 -19.63 23.06
CA PHE A 80 -14.25 -20.27 24.30
C PHE A 80 -14.21 -21.81 24.19
N ALA A 81 -14.69 -22.38 23.07
CA ALA A 81 -14.65 -23.82 22.83
C ALA A 81 -13.21 -24.37 22.78
N VAL A 82 -12.27 -23.59 22.25
CA VAL A 82 -10.85 -23.97 22.17
C VAL A 82 -10.16 -23.88 23.53
N ALA A 83 -10.47 -22.87 24.33
CA ALA A 83 -9.98 -22.77 25.70
C ALA A 83 -10.46 -23.96 26.56
N VAL A 84 -11.73 -24.36 26.39
CA VAL A 84 -12.29 -25.57 27.01
C VAL A 84 -11.59 -26.83 26.50
N GLY A 85 -11.35 -26.92 25.19
CA GLY A 85 -10.63 -28.04 24.58
C GLY A 85 -9.20 -28.21 25.11
N LYS A 86 -8.49 -27.12 25.42
CA LYS A 86 -7.14 -27.16 25.99
C LYS A 86 -7.08 -27.65 27.45
N GLN A 87 -8.17 -27.52 28.19
CA GLN A 87 -8.27 -27.99 29.58
C GLN A 87 -8.66 -29.47 29.69
N MET A 88 -9.09 -30.08 28.58
CA MET A 88 -9.38 -31.51 28.55
C MET A 88 -8.05 -32.28 28.53
N GLY A 89 -7.88 -33.20 29.49
CA GLY A 89 -6.63 -33.92 29.69
C GLY A 89 -6.26 -34.88 28.57
N SER A 90 -7.20 -35.25 27.69
CA SER A 90 -6.95 -36.12 26.55
C SER A 90 -7.14 -35.40 25.19
N PRO A 91 -6.20 -35.56 24.25
CA PRO A 91 -6.30 -34.95 22.92
C PRO A 91 -7.42 -35.57 22.08
N GLU A 92 -7.89 -36.77 22.43
CA GLU A 92 -9.00 -37.45 21.73
C GLU A 92 -10.35 -36.88 22.14
N GLU A 93 -10.62 -36.69 23.44
CA GLU A 93 -11.86 -36.06 23.92
C GLU A 93 -11.96 -34.60 23.47
N GLY A 94 -10.82 -33.88 23.47
CA GLY A 94 -10.74 -32.53 22.91
C GLY A 94 -11.13 -32.49 21.42
N SER A 95 -10.64 -33.44 20.62
CA SER A 95 -10.97 -33.52 19.20
C SER A 95 -12.43 -33.91 18.92
N ALA A 96 -13.01 -34.80 19.74
CA ALA A 96 -14.41 -35.19 19.62
C ALA A 96 -15.35 -34.03 19.99
N PHE A 97 -15.05 -33.33 21.09
CA PHE A 97 -15.80 -32.16 21.52
C PHE A 97 -15.78 -31.04 20.48
N ILE A 98 -14.62 -30.74 19.87
CA ILE A 98 -14.55 -29.72 18.82
C ILE A 98 -15.35 -30.15 17.58
N LYS A 99 -15.36 -31.43 17.21
CA LYS A 99 -16.23 -31.94 16.12
C LYS A 99 -17.72 -31.75 16.44
N ASP A 100 -18.13 -32.01 17.68
CA ASP A 100 -19.51 -31.82 18.10
C ASP A 100 -19.91 -30.33 18.06
N VAL A 101 -19.00 -29.43 18.45
CA VAL A 101 -19.21 -27.98 18.35
C VAL A 101 -19.30 -27.54 16.89
N ILE A 102 -18.47 -28.07 15.99
CA ILE A 102 -18.55 -27.81 14.55
C ILE A 102 -19.91 -28.27 14.00
N ALA A 103 -20.37 -29.47 14.34
CA ALA A 103 -21.66 -29.99 13.88
C ALA A 103 -22.85 -29.12 14.36
N ASN A 104 -22.78 -28.61 15.60
CA ASN A 104 -23.78 -27.69 16.14
C ASN A 104 -23.76 -26.31 15.45
N LEU A 105 -22.59 -25.84 15.04
CA LEU A 105 -22.43 -24.58 14.29
C LEU A 105 -22.90 -24.72 12.84
N GLU A 106 -22.57 -25.82 12.16
CA GLU A 106 -23.05 -26.14 10.81
C GLU A 106 -24.58 -26.28 10.77
N ALA A 107 -25.18 -26.85 11.83
CA ALA A 107 -26.63 -26.93 11.99
C ALA A 107 -27.31 -25.56 12.17
N SER A 108 -26.59 -24.56 12.66
CA SER A 108 -27.12 -23.23 12.97
C SER A 108 -27.22 -22.29 11.75
N LYS A 109 -26.57 -22.60 10.62
CA LYS A 109 -26.66 -21.92 9.30
C LYS A 109 -26.81 -20.39 9.35
N GLN A 110 -25.94 -19.68 10.07
CA GLN A 110 -25.87 -18.21 10.05
C GLN A 110 -24.87 -17.71 8.99
N ARG A 111 -24.98 -16.45 8.56
CA ARG A 111 -24.15 -15.89 7.46
C ARG A 111 -22.67 -15.71 7.80
N ASP A 112 -22.30 -15.72 9.09
CA ASP A 112 -20.92 -15.54 9.56
C ASP A 112 -20.31 -16.83 10.16
N THR A 113 -20.84 -18.00 9.79
CA THR A 113 -20.42 -19.29 10.39
C THR A 113 -19.10 -19.81 9.81
N GLU A 114 -18.64 -19.29 8.68
CA GLU A 114 -17.49 -19.82 7.95
C GLU A 114 -16.15 -19.56 8.70
N GLN A 115 -15.94 -18.35 9.24
CA GLN A 115 -14.69 -18.02 9.96
C GLN A 115 -14.52 -18.81 11.29
N PRO A 116 -15.56 -18.96 12.13
CA PRO A 116 -15.48 -19.78 13.34
C PRO A 116 -15.27 -21.27 13.05
N ILE A 117 -15.89 -21.79 11.98
CA ILE A 117 -15.68 -23.18 11.55
C ILE A 117 -14.24 -23.39 11.11
N LEU A 118 -13.69 -22.47 10.31
CA LEU A 118 -12.30 -22.50 9.89
C LEU A 118 -11.35 -22.52 11.10
N TYR A 119 -11.56 -21.63 12.07
CA TYR A 119 -10.77 -21.58 13.30
C TYR A 119 -10.82 -22.91 14.08
N LEU A 120 -12.00 -23.52 14.23
CA LEU A 120 -12.16 -24.81 14.92
C LEU A 120 -11.52 -25.97 14.15
N ARG A 121 -11.61 -25.97 12.82
CA ARG A 121 -10.92 -26.96 11.96
C ARG A 121 -9.41 -26.85 12.10
N MET A 122 -8.84 -25.64 12.19
CA MET A 122 -7.41 -25.45 12.42
C MET A 122 -6.95 -25.98 13.79
N GLN A 123 -7.77 -25.82 14.82
CA GLN A 123 -7.47 -26.38 16.14
C GLN A 123 -7.58 -27.91 16.14
N LEU A 124 -8.55 -28.46 15.41
CA LEU A 124 -8.63 -29.91 15.18
C LEU A 124 -7.39 -30.43 14.45
N ALA A 125 -6.86 -29.69 13.48
CA ALA A 125 -5.59 -30.02 12.83
C ALA A 125 -4.42 -30.05 13.83
N GLN A 126 -4.35 -29.11 14.78
CA GLN A 126 -3.35 -29.14 15.86
C GLN A 126 -3.48 -30.39 16.75
N TYR A 127 -4.70 -30.78 17.14
CA TYR A 127 -4.90 -32.03 17.89
C TYR A 127 -4.54 -33.27 17.06
N ALA A 128 -4.86 -33.28 15.76
CA ALA A 128 -4.48 -34.37 14.86
C ALA A 128 -2.96 -34.50 14.71
N LEU A 129 -2.22 -33.38 14.74
CA LEU A 129 -0.75 -33.36 14.77
C LEU A 129 -0.18 -33.97 16.05
N VAL A 130 -0.78 -33.67 17.21
CA VAL A 130 -0.37 -34.27 18.49
C VAL A 130 -0.64 -35.78 18.49
N GLN A 131 -1.73 -36.21 17.83
CA GLN A 131 -2.06 -37.63 17.65
C GLN A 131 -1.22 -38.34 16.57
N GLY A 132 -0.36 -37.62 15.83
CA GLY A 132 0.48 -38.19 14.76
C GLY A 132 -0.26 -38.55 13.47
N ARG A 133 -1.50 -38.10 13.28
CA ARG A 133 -2.28 -38.33 12.04
C ARG A 133 -1.93 -37.28 10.99
N LEU A 134 -0.75 -37.43 10.39
CA LEU A 134 -0.21 -36.53 9.35
C LEU A 134 -1.10 -36.37 8.09
N PRO A 135 -1.71 -37.42 7.50
CA PRO A 135 -2.46 -37.25 6.26
C PRO A 135 -3.78 -36.49 6.47
N ASP A 136 -4.44 -36.71 7.61
CA ASP A 136 -5.67 -35.98 7.95
C ASP A 136 -5.35 -34.52 8.23
N CYS A 137 -4.25 -34.23 8.94
CA CYS A 137 -3.81 -32.85 9.14
C CYS A 137 -3.48 -32.13 7.83
N LYS A 138 -2.84 -32.82 6.87
CA LYS A 138 -2.52 -32.22 5.57
C LYS A 138 -3.78 -31.73 4.87
N ARG A 139 -4.78 -32.60 4.75
CA ARG A 139 -6.06 -32.27 4.12
C ARG A 139 -6.72 -31.08 4.80
N MET A 140 -6.77 -31.10 6.13
CA MET A 140 -7.39 -30.01 6.89
C MET A 140 -6.67 -28.67 6.72
N VAL A 141 -5.33 -28.67 6.63
CA VAL A 141 -4.54 -27.44 6.41
C VAL A 141 -4.66 -26.94 4.97
N GLU A 142 -4.71 -27.83 3.98
CA GLU A 142 -4.95 -27.46 2.57
C GLU A 142 -6.36 -26.90 2.37
N ASP A 143 -7.39 -27.62 2.84
CA ASP A 143 -8.78 -27.17 2.80
C ASP A 143 -8.94 -25.82 3.52
N GLY A 144 -8.29 -25.64 4.67
CA GLY A 144 -8.33 -24.39 5.41
C GLY A 144 -7.60 -23.20 4.75
N ARG A 145 -6.65 -23.46 3.85
CA ARG A 145 -6.02 -22.41 3.04
C ARG A 145 -6.89 -21.98 1.87
N GLU A 146 -7.47 -22.94 1.16
CA GLU A 146 -8.40 -22.65 0.06
C GLU A 146 -9.63 -21.88 0.57
N GLU A 147 -10.17 -22.26 1.73
CA GLU A 147 -11.26 -21.53 2.38
C GLU A 147 -10.84 -20.12 2.80
N LEU A 148 -9.59 -19.91 3.23
CA LEU A 148 -9.08 -18.58 3.59
C LEU A 148 -8.94 -17.67 2.35
N GLU A 149 -8.46 -18.20 1.23
CA GLU A 149 -8.31 -17.45 -0.03
C GLU A 149 -9.67 -17.06 -0.65
N GLY A 150 -10.72 -17.82 -0.35
CA GLY A 150 -12.09 -17.53 -0.80
C GLY A 150 -12.82 -16.43 -0.03
N LEU A 151 -12.33 -16.04 1.16
CA LEU A 151 -13.01 -15.08 2.05
C LEU A 151 -12.43 -13.66 1.91
N THR A 152 -13.28 -12.66 1.71
CA THR A 152 -12.85 -11.26 1.43
C THR A 152 -12.69 -10.35 2.64
N ASP A 153 -13.03 -10.77 3.86
CA ASP A 153 -12.89 -9.96 5.09
C ASP A 153 -12.68 -10.86 6.33
N VAL A 154 -11.48 -11.42 6.50
CA VAL A 154 -11.16 -12.36 7.59
C VAL A 154 -10.54 -11.64 8.78
N ASP A 155 -11.00 -11.97 9.99
CA ASP A 155 -10.37 -11.50 11.23
C ASP A 155 -8.89 -11.96 11.29
N PRO A 156 -7.92 -11.06 11.59
CA PRO A 156 -6.50 -11.38 11.71
C PRO A 156 -6.20 -12.61 12.58
N GLN A 157 -7.00 -12.86 13.63
CA GLN A 157 -6.80 -13.98 14.54
C GLN A 157 -7.11 -15.35 13.88
N VAL A 158 -8.09 -15.40 12.97
CA VAL A 158 -8.43 -16.64 12.25
C VAL A 158 -7.34 -16.95 11.24
N SER A 159 -6.90 -15.95 10.47
CA SER A 159 -5.75 -16.07 9.55
C SER A 159 -4.49 -16.52 10.29
N ALA A 160 -4.18 -15.92 11.44
CA ALA A 160 -3.06 -16.33 12.27
C ALA A 160 -3.16 -17.82 12.68
N SER A 161 -4.35 -18.30 13.06
CA SER A 161 -4.53 -19.70 13.45
C SER A 161 -4.27 -20.70 12.31
N VAL A 162 -4.63 -20.33 11.07
CA VAL A 162 -4.40 -21.14 9.87
C VAL A 162 -2.90 -21.26 9.59
N TYR A 163 -2.20 -20.13 9.56
CA TYR A 163 -0.76 -20.12 9.33
C TYR A 163 0.02 -20.78 10.47
N TYR A 164 -0.46 -20.71 11.71
CA TYR A 164 0.13 -21.41 12.85
C TYR A 164 -0.04 -22.93 12.77
N ALA A 165 -1.25 -23.42 12.43
CA ALA A 165 -1.47 -24.85 12.23
C ALA A 165 -0.60 -25.38 11.07
N ALA A 166 -0.49 -24.61 9.99
CA ALA A 166 0.38 -24.94 8.87
C ALA A 166 1.86 -24.97 9.26
N SER A 167 2.35 -24.02 10.07
CA SER A 167 3.74 -24.01 10.51
C SER A 167 4.05 -25.24 11.38
N LEU A 168 3.18 -25.63 12.30
CA LEU A 168 3.37 -26.84 13.08
C LEU A 168 3.44 -28.11 12.22
N TYR A 169 2.58 -28.19 11.19
CA TYR A 169 2.61 -29.29 10.22
C TYR A 169 3.96 -29.37 9.48
N TYR A 170 4.44 -28.24 8.93
CA TYR A 170 5.75 -28.23 8.23
C TYR A 170 6.93 -28.49 9.16
N LYS A 171 6.85 -28.07 10.41
CA LYS A 171 7.86 -28.37 11.43
C LYS A 171 8.00 -29.88 11.64
N GLN A 172 6.89 -30.62 11.68
CA GLN A 172 6.91 -32.08 11.80
C GLN A 172 7.46 -32.76 10.54
N GLN A 173 7.13 -32.25 9.35
CA GLN A 173 7.64 -32.79 8.07
C GLN A 173 9.09 -32.41 7.78
N LYS A 174 9.68 -31.50 8.57
CA LYS A 174 11.02 -30.91 8.36
C LYS A 174 11.14 -30.17 7.02
N GLU A 175 10.03 -29.61 6.53
CA GLU A 175 10.03 -28.75 5.35
C GLU A 175 10.33 -27.30 5.75
N TYR A 176 11.62 -26.96 5.82
CA TYR A 176 12.07 -25.67 6.36
C TYR A 176 11.60 -24.45 5.55
N ALA A 177 11.57 -24.54 4.22
CA ALA A 177 11.20 -23.40 3.37
C ALA A 177 9.72 -23.01 3.51
N GLN A 178 8.84 -24.01 3.54
CA GLN A 178 7.39 -23.77 3.72
C GLN A 178 7.08 -23.37 5.17
N TYR A 179 7.79 -23.93 6.15
CA TYR A 179 7.73 -23.49 7.53
C TYR A 179 8.08 -22.00 7.68
N TYR A 180 9.17 -21.56 7.05
CA TYR A 180 9.60 -20.16 7.08
C TYR A 180 8.52 -19.22 6.54
N ARG A 181 7.97 -19.51 5.34
CA ARG A 181 6.91 -18.69 4.72
C ARG A 181 5.63 -18.66 5.57
N ALA A 182 5.17 -19.82 6.06
CA ALA A 182 3.98 -19.89 6.90
C ALA A 182 4.17 -19.15 8.23
N THR A 183 5.36 -19.23 8.82
CA THR A 183 5.66 -18.55 10.08
C THR A 183 5.77 -17.04 9.89
N LEU A 184 6.35 -16.55 8.79
CA LEU A 184 6.34 -15.12 8.48
C LEU A 184 4.91 -14.58 8.30
N MET A 185 4.06 -15.31 7.57
CA MET A 185 2.65 -14.94 7.43
C MET A 185 1.94 -14.92 8.78
N TYR A 186 2.18 -15.90 9.65
CA TYR A 186 1.67 -15.90 11.02
C TYR A 186 2.11 -14.66 11.81
N LEU A 187 3.38 -14.27 11.71
CA LEU A 187 3.94 -13.10 12.38
C LEU A 187 3.38 -11.78 11.84
N ALA A 188 2.92 -11.74 10.59
CA ALA A 188 2.27 -10.56 10.03
C ALA A 188 0.91 -10.26 10.70
N PHE A 189 0.22 -11.29 11.21
CA PHE A 189 -1.11 -11.14 11.84
C PHE A 189 -1.06 -11.02 13.37
N VAL A 190 0.04 -11.37 14.02
CA VAL A 190 0.15 -11.39 15.50
C VAL A 190 1.11 -10.30 15.99
N SER A 191 0.60 -9.41 16.84
CA SER A 191 1.42 -8.41 17.53
C SER A 191 2.30 -9.04 18.61
N GLN A 192 3.56 -8.61 18.68
CA GLN A 192 4.60 -9.20 19.54
C GLN A 192 4.32 -9.13 21.04
N ASP A 193 3.46 -8.22 21.48
CA ASP A 193 3.10 -8.00 22.89
C ASP A 193 2.14 -9.07 23.43
N THR A 194 1.49 -9.82 22.54
CA THR A 194 0.49 -10.83 22.91
C THR A 194 1.09 -12.19 23.25
N LEU A 195 2.38 -12.41 22.96
CA LEU A 195 3.03 -13.72 23.09
C LEU A 195 3.97 -13.79 24.31
N PRO A 196 3.97 -14.92 25.06
CA PRO A 196 4.92 -15.17 26.16
C PRO A 196 6.38 -15.06 25.70
N GLN A 197 7.26 -14.52 26.53
CA GLN A 197 8.68 -14.31 26.20
C GLN A 197 9.41 -15.61 25.84
N ASP A 198 9.14 -16.70 26.57
CA ASP A 198 9.75 -18.02 26.31
C ASP A 198 9.33 -18.57 24.94
N PHE A 199 8.06 -18.41 24.59
CA PHE A 199 7.55 -18.83 23.30
C PHE A 199 8.13 -17.99 22.15
N ARG A 200 8.31 -16.68 22.36
CA ARG A 200 8.97 -15.79 21.39
C ARG A 200 10.40 -16.22 21.12
N GLN A 201 11.16 -16.59 22.14
CA GLN A 201 12.53 -17.07 21.99
C GLN A 201 12.59 -18.38 21.20
N ALA A 202 11.75 -19.36 21.55
CA ALA A 202 11.69 -20.63 20.83
C ALA A 202 11.32 -20.44 19.35
N LEU A 203 10.32 -19.60 19.07
CA LEU A 203 9.89 -19.29 17.71
C LEU A 203 10.98 -18.56 16.92
N ALA A 204 11.69 -17.62 17.54
CA ALA A 204 12.79 -16.88 16.93
C ALA A 204 13.97 -17.80 16.55
N VAL A 205 14.28 -18.79 17.39
CA VAL A 205 15.30 -19.81 17.08
C VAL A 205 14.83 -20.69 15.92
N ASP A 206 13.59 -21.20 15.98
CA ASP A 206 13.05 -22.09 14.95
C ASP A 206 12.97 -21.40 13.57
N ILE A 207 12.49 -20.15 13.50
CA ILE A 207 12.37 -19.42 12.23
C ILE A 207 13.75 -19.09 11.65
N SER A 208 14.73 -18.75 12.49
CA SER A 208 16.09 -18.46 12.07
C SER A 208 16.80 -19.71 11.54
N LEU A 209 16.60 -20.86 12.19
CA LEU A 209 17.10 -22.15 11.70
C LEU A 209 16.43 -22.55 10.39
N ALA A 210 15.12 -22.36 10.28
CA ALA A 210 14.39 -22.64 9.05
C ALA A 210 14.83 -21.73 7.90
N ALA A 211 15.13 -20.45 8.18
CA ALA A 211 15.69 -19.53 7.19
C ALA A 211 17.05 -20.01 6.67
N LEU A 212 17.92 -20.49 7.57
CA LEU A 212 19.24 -21.02 7.20
C LEU A 212 19.12 -22.32 6.39
N LEU A 213 18.28 -23.26 6.84
CA LEU A 213 18.15 -24.60 6.25
C LEU A 213 17.22 -24.66 5.02
N GLY A 214 16.36 -23.67 4.80
CA GLY A 214 15.44 -23.63 3.66
C GLY A 214 16.15 -23.54 2.31
N GLU A 215 15.76 -24.36 1.34
CA GLU A 215 16.40 -24.43 0.02
C GLU A 215 16.10 -23.18 -0.84
N ASP A 216 14.87 -22.66 -0.78
CA ASP A 216 14.42 -21.54 -1.62
C ASP A 216 14.42 -20.17 -0.91
N VAL A 217 15.07 -20.06 0.25
CA VAL A 217 15.01 -18.86 1.09
C VAL A 217 16.33 -18.11 1.03
N TYR A 218 16.45 -17.15 0.12
CA TYR A 218 17.65 -16.30 -0.03
C TYR A 218 17.46 -14.87 0.50
N ASN A 219 16.23 -14.51 0.88
CA ASN A 219 15.87 -13.19 1.41
C ASN A 219 15.85 -13.18 2.94
N PHE A 220 17.01 -12.92 3.55
CA PHE A 220 17.14 -12.80 5.01
C PHE A 220 16.76 -11.43 5.56
N GLY A 221 16.72 -10.40 4.70
CA GLY A 221 16.42 -9.03 5.09
C GLY A 221 15.05 -8.87 5.75
N GLU A 222 14.06 -9.66 5.35
CA GLU A 222 12.70 -9.61 5.93
C GLU A 222 12.72 -10.01 7.41
N LEU A 223 13.43 -11.09 7.71
CA LEU A 223 13.56 -11.57 9.07
C LEU A 223 14.40 -10.61 9.93
N LEU A 224 15.48 -10.06 9.38
CA LEU A 224 16.36 -9.11 10.08
C LEU A 224 15.67 -7.79 10.44
N LEU A 225 14.72 -7.33 9.62
CA LEU A 225 13.90 -6.16 9.94
C LEU A 225 12.84 -6.47 11.01
N HIS A 226 12.41 -7.73 11.12
CA HIS A 226 11.36 -8.09 12.04
C HIS A 226 11.84 -8.04 13.51
N PRO A 227 11.14 -7.35 14.43
CA PRO A 227 11.65 -7.15 15.78
C PRO A 227 11.79 -8.43 16.65
N ILE A 228 11.25 -9.58 16.21
CA ILE A 228 11.47 -10.88 16.87
C ILE A 228 12.94 -11.27 16.92
N ILE A 229 13.75 -10.82 15.96
CA ILE A 229 15.19 -11.07 15.97
C ILE A 229 15.89 -10.32 17.11
N ASN A 230 15.37 -9.17 17.57
CA ASN A 230 15.96 -8.47 18.71
C ASN A 230 15.87 -9.29 20.01
N VAL A 231 14.86 -10.16 20.14
CA VAL A 231 14.73 -11.09 21.27
C VAL A 231 15.88 -12.11 21.31
N LEU A 232 16.48 -12.45 20.15
CA LEU A 232 17.66 -13.33 20.09
C LEU A 232 18.92 -12.66 20.63
N LYS A 233 19.03 -11.32 20.56
CA LYS A 233 20.15 -10.58 21.16
C LYS A 233 20.11 -10.66 22.69
N GLU A 234 18.93 -10.70 23.26
CA GLU A 234 18.70 -10.81 24.71
C GLU A 234 18.79 -12.27 25.20
N GLY A 235 18.38 -13.25 24.37
CA GLY A 235 18.19 -14.64 24.75
C GLY A 235 19.43 -15.56 24.74
N GLY A 236 20.66 -15.04 24.73
CA GLY A 236 21.88 -15.87 24.70
C GLY A 236 22.17 -16.59 23.36
N TYR A 237 21.30 -16.44 22.36
CA TYR A 237 21.45 -16.95 20.99
C TYR A 237 22.00 -15.88 20.03
N SER A 238 22.89 -15.01 20.51
CA SER A 238 23.47 -13.93 19.70
C SER A 238 24.23 -14.43 18.46
N TRP A 239 24.82 -15.63 18.55
CA TRP A 239 25.51 -16.26 17.43
C TRP A 239 24.61 -16.47 16.21
N LEU A 240 23.32 -16.71 16.41
CA LEU A 240 22.37 -16.96 15.32
C LEU A 240 22.00 -15.66 14.60
N HIS A 241 21.89 -14.57 15.35
CA HIS A 241 21.75 -13.22 14.79
C HIS A 241 22.98 -12.87 13.93
N ASP A 242 24.18 -13.06 14.48
CA ASP A 242 25.42 -12.74 13.78
C ASP A 242 25.61 -13.62 12.54
N MET A 243 25.18 -14.88 12.61
CA MET A 243 25.14 -15.78 11.45
C MET A 243 24.20 -15.23 10.37
N LEU A 244 22.96 -14.87 10.70
CA LEU A 244 22.01 -14.29 9.74
C LEU A 244 22.53 -12.98 9.11
N GLU A 245 23.18 -12.13 9.89
CA GLU A 245 23.82 -10.91 9.37
C GLU A 245 24.92 -11.26 8.36
N CYS A 246 25.73 -12.28 8.63
CA CYS A 246 26.77 -12.74 7.70
C CYS A 246 26.21 -13.37 6.43
N PHE A 247 25.08 -14.08 6.50
CA PHE A 247 24.40 -14.56 5.31
C PHE A 247 23.86 -13.39 4.48
N ASN A 248 23.39 -12.32 5.13
CA ASN A 248 22.91 -11.15 4.41
C ASN A 248 24.05 -10.38 3.73
N SER A 249 25.22 -10.27 4.38
CA SER A 249 26.43 -9.60 3.87
C SER A 249 27.35 -10.49 3.03
N GLY A 250 26.97 -11.75 2.77
CA GLY A 250 27.65 -12.61 1.80
C GLY A 250 29.13 -12.88 2.05
N ASP A 251 29.65 -12.62 3.25
CA ASP A 251 31.08 -12.65 3.55
C ASP A 251 31.54 -14.04 4.01
N ILE A 252 32.16 -14.79 3.10
CA ILE A 252 32.68 -16.15 3.39
C ILE A 252 33.77 -16.13 4.47
N HIS A 253 34.58 -15.07 4.55
CA HIS A 253 35.61 -14.94 5.59
C HIS A 253 35.01 -14.82 6.99
N ARG A 254 34.01 -13.94 7.14
CA ARG A 254 33.32 -13.75 8.43
C ARG A 254 32.57 -15.02 8.83
N TYR A 255 32.01 -15.75 7.86
CA TYR A 255 31.41 -17.06 8.10
C TYR A 255 32.41 -18.11 8.60
N ASP A 256 33.56 -18.27 7.95
CA ASP A 256 34.60 -19.22 8.40
C ASP A 256 35.07 -18.88 9.83
N GLU A 257 35.22 -17.59 10.16
CA GLU A 257 35.55 -17.13 11.52
C GLU A 257 34.46 -17.43 12.55
N LEU A 258 33.19 -17.27 12.19
CA LEU A 258 32.07 -17.58 13.08
C LEU A 258 31.93 -19.09 13.29
N CYS A 259 32.15 -19.89 12.26
CA CYS A 259 32.16 -21.35 12.37
C CYS A 259 33.23 -21.85 13.34
N THR A 260 34.42 -21.23 13.36
CA THR A 260 35.47 -21.59 14.32
C THR A 260 35.15 -21.14 15.74
N LYS A 261 34.54 -19.96 15.92
CA LYS A 261 34.13 -19.42 17.23
C LYS A 261 32.97 -20.19 17.85
N TYR A 262 31.99 -20.61 17.06
CA TYR A 262 30.76 -21.25 17.53
C TYR A 262 30.69 -22.76 17.26
N ALA A 263 31.82 -23.41 16.96
CA ALA A 263 31.90 -24.83 16.63
C ALA A 263 31.24 -25.76 17.68
N SER A 264 31.38 -25.46 18.98
CA SER A 264 30.77 -26.24 20.06
C SER A 264 29.24 -26.14 20.09
N MET A 265 28.69 -24.96 19.79
CA MET A 265 27.25 -24.69 19.74
C MET A 265 26.61 -25.23 18.46
N LEU A 266 27.33 -25.16 17.33
CA LEU A 266 26.91 -25.77 16.06
C LEU A 266 26.80 -27.30 16.18
N ASN A 267 27.77 -27.93 16.85
CA ASN A 267 27.76 -29.38 17.08
C ASN A 267 26.64 -29.83 18.04
N SER A 268 26.12 -28.93 18.88
CA SER A 268 24.96 -29.23 19.73
C SER A 268 23.69 -29.48 18.93
N GLN A 269 23.63 -29.01 17.68
CA GLN A 269 22.44 -29.08 16.85
C GLN A 269 22.68 -29.97 15.60
N PRO A 270 22.18 -31.22 15.61
CA PRO A 270 22.49 -32.20 14.56
C PRO A 270 21.92 -31.82 13.19
N ALA A 271 20.88 -30.98 13.14
CA ALA A 271 20.27 -30.50 11.90
C ALA A 271 21.22 -29.62 11.06
N LEU A 272 22.08 -28.83 11.71
CA LEU A 272 23.06 -27.97 11.02
C LEU A 272 24.23 -28.79 10.47
N VAL A 273 24.71 -29.77 11.25
CA VAL A 273 25.79 -30.68 10.84
C VAL A 273 25.37 -31.52 9.62
N ALA A 274 24.12 -32.02 9.60
CA ALA A 274 23.59 -32.78 8.47
C ALA A 274 23.53 -31.95 7.17
N HIS A 275 23.38 -30.62 7.28
CA HIS A 275 23.20 -29.71 6.16
C HIS A 275 24.37 -28.72 5.96
N GLU A 276 25.54 -28.99 6.53
CA GLU A 276 26.70 -28.08 6.48
C GLU A 276 27.14 -27.75 5.04
N ARG A 277 27.19 -28.76 4.17
CA ARG A 277 27.52 -28.57 2.74
C ARG A 277 26.53 -27.60 2.06
N ARG A 278 25.25 -27.69 2.42
CA ARG A 278 24.19 -26.85 1.84
C ARG A 278 24.30 -25.41 2.34
N LEU A 279 24.65 -25.19 3.61
CA LEU A 279 24.90 -23.86 4.15
C LEU A 279 26.08 -23.19 3.44
N ARG A 280 27.15 -23.95 3.17
CA ARG A 280 28.31 -23.45 2.41
C ARG A 280 27.95 -23.10 0.95
N GLU A 281 27.14 -23.92 0.29
CA GLU A 281 26.60 -23.56 -1.04
C GLU A 281 25.70 -22.32 -1.00
N LYS A 282 24.91 -22.16 0.07
CA LYS A 282 24.00 -21.03 0.20
C LYS A 282 24.73 -19.71 0.40
N ILE A 283 25.78 -19.68 1.22
CA ILE A 283 26.58 -18.47 1.40
C ILE A 283 27.36 -18.09 0.15
N THR A 284 27.84 -19.06 -0.65
CA THR A 284 28.51 -18.74 -1.92
C THR A 284 27.54 -18.15 -2.94
N ILE A 285 26.30 -18.63 -3.00
CA ILE A 285 25.23 -18.03 -3.81
C ILE A 285 24.96 -16.59 -3.36
N LEU A 286 24.84 -16.34 -2.06
CA LEU A 286 24.57 -14.98 -1.55
C LEU A 286 25.75 -14.03 -1.78
N CYS A 287 26.98 -14.53 -1.64
CA CYS A 287 28.20 -13.80 -1.98
C CYS A 287 28.18 -13.36 -3.45
N LEU A 288 27.80 -14.26 -4.37
CA LEU A 288 27.64 -13.94 -5.78
C LEU A 288 26.54 -12.88 -6.00
N MET A 289 25.38 -13.03 -5.36
CA MET A 289 24.27 -12.07 -5.49
C MET A 289 24.65 -10.67 -5.00
N GLU A 290 25.38 -10.57 -3.90
CA GLU A 290 25.86 -9.29 -3.37
C GLU A 290 26.92 -8.66 -4.27
N LEU A 291 27.85 -9.47 -4.79
CA LEU A 291 28.83 -9.01 -5.77
C LEU A 291 28.14 -8.40 -6.98
N ILE A 292 27.12 -9.05 -7.53
CA ILE A 292 26.36 -8.51 -8.66
C ILE A 292 25.58 -7.25 -8.28
N SER A 293 25.02 -7.19 -7.07
CA SER A 293 24.22 -6.05 -6.62
C SER A 293 25.05 -4.79 -6.36
N THR A 294 26.32 -4.93 -5.96
CA THR A 294 27.21 -3.77 -5.75
C THR A 294 27.66 -3.15 -7.08
N LEU A 295 27.78 -3.97 -8.13
CA LEU A 295 28.20 -3.53 -9.45
C LEU A 295 27.14 -2.64 -10.13
N PRO A 296 27.57 -1.57 -10.82
CA PRO A 296 26.67 -0.73 -11.61
C PRO A 296 26.12 -1.48 -12.84
N PRO A 297 24.96 -1.08 -13.38
CA PRO A 297 24.32 -1.74 -14.53
C PRO A 297 25.20 -1.77 -15.80
N ASP A 298 26.07 -0.76 -15.98
CA ASP A 298 26.97 -0.63 -17.14
C ASP A 298 28.13 -1.65 -17.13
N GLN A 299 28.40 -2.32 -16.00
CA GLN A 299 29.51 -3.26 -15.82
C GLN A 299 29.04 -4.63 -15.30
N ARG A 300 27.87 -5.10 -15.76
CA ARG A 300 27.35 -6.43 -15.40
C ARG A 300 28.04 -7.60 -16.12
N THR A 301 29.13 -7.33 -16.84
CA THR A 301 30.09 -8.32 -17.35
C THR A 301 31.12 -8.62 -16.27
N ILE A 302 31.04 -9.79 -15.65
CA ILE A 302 31.90 -10.18 -14.52
C ILE A 302 32.84 -11.29 -14.98
N ALA A 303 34.14 -11.14 -14.74
CA ALA A 303 35.10 -12.20 -15.00
C ALA A 303 34.95 -13.35 -14.00
N LEU A 304 35.03 -14.59 -14.48
CA LEU A 304 34.94 -15.79 -13.64
C LEU A 304 36.04 -15.83 -12.57
N SER A 305 37.23 -15.27 -12.86
CA SER A 305 38.32 -15.13 -11.89
C SER A 305 37.93 -14.28 -10.69
N THR A 306 37.26 -13.15 -10.90
CA THR A 306 36.80 -12.28 -9.81
C THR A 306 35.77 -12.97 -8.93
N ILE A 307 34.92 -13.82 -9.52
CA ILE A 307 33.94 -14.63 -8.78
C ILE A 307 34.67 -15.73 -8.00
N ALA A 308 35.66 -16.39 -8.59
CA ALA A 308 36.45 -17.43 -7.94
C ALA A 308 37.21 -16.89 -6.72
N ASP A 309 37.85 -15.73 -6.85
CA ASP A 309 38.60 -15.08 -5.77
C ASP A 309 37.70 -14.74 -4.57
N ARG A 310 36.48 -14.27 -4.85
CA ARG A 310 35.49 -13.92 -3.83
C ARG A 310 34.79 -15.12 -3.21
N THR A 311 34.47 -16.14 -4.00
CA THR A 311 33.75 -17.34 -3.53
C THR A 311 34.68 -18.40 -2.95
N LYS A 312 36.01 -18.26 -3.09
CA LYS A 312 37.03 -19.27 -2.75
C LYS A 312 36.78 -20.63 -3.43
N LEU A 313 36.09 -20.63 -4.56
CA LEU A 313 35.79 -21.85 -5.32
C LEU A 313 36.76 -21.97 -6.50
N PRO A 314 37.12 -23.21 -6.89
CA PRO A 314 37.81 -23.43 -8.16
C PRO A 314 36.92 -23.01 -9.33
N MET A 315 37.52 -22.69 -10.49
CA MET A 315 36.79 -22.26 -11.68
C MET A 315 35.65 -23.21 -12.06
N ASP A 316 35.89 -24.52 -12.04
CA ASP A 316 34.86 -25.54 -12.30
C ASP A 316 33.67 -25.45 -11.34
N GLY A 317 33.94 -25.11 -10.08
CA GLY A 317 32.91 -24.91 -9.05
C GLY A 317 32.12 -23.62 -9.25
N VAL A 318 32.74 -22.58 -9.82
CA VAL A 318 32.07 -21.31 -10.16
C VAL A 318 31.06 -21.50 -11.30
N GLU A 319 31.40 -22.30 -12.31
CA GLU A 319 30.46 -22.62 -13.41
C GLU A 319 29.23 -23.36 -12.88
N PHE A 320 29.44 -24.37 -12.03
CA PHE A 320 28.32 -25.10 -11.41
C PHE A 320 27.46 -24.19 -10.53
N LEU A 321 28.08 -23.28 -9.77
CA LEU A 321 27.39 -22.28 -8.97
C LEU A 321 26.49 -21.40 -9.85
N LEU A 322 27.02 -20.89 -10.96
CA LEU A 322 26.28 -20.04 -11.90
C LEU A 322 25.13 -20.78 -12.56
N MET A 323 25.33 -22.03 -12.99
CA MET A 323 24.25 -22.85 -13.54
C MET A 323 23.14 -23.07 -12.49
N LYS A 324 23.52 -23.31 -11.23
CA LYS A 324 22.58 -23.51 -10.14
C LYS A 324 21.80 -22.22 -9.81
N THR A 325 22.45 -21.06 -9.80
CA THR A 325 21.76 -19.78 -9.54
C THR A 325 20.80 -19.38 -10.66
N LEU A 326 21.16 -19.68 -11.91
CA LEU A 326 20.26 -19.53 -13.07
C LEU A 326 19.06 -20.50 -12.96
N ALA A 327 19.29 -21.76 -12.59
CA ALA A 327 18.22 -22.76 -12.44
C ALA A 327 17.23 -22.42 -11.32
N LEU A 328 17.70 -21.78 -10.24
CA LEU A 328 16.86 -21.29 -9.15
C LEU A 328 16.19 -19.94 -9.46
N HIS A 329 16.40 -19.39 -10.67
CA HIS A 329 15.90 -18.07 -11.09
C HIS A 329 16.28 -16.94 -10.13
N LEU A 330 17.44 -17.03 -9.48
CA LEU A 330 17.97 -15.94 -8.65
C LEU A 330 18.59 -14.84 -9.52
N ILE A 331 19.13 -15.26 -10.67
CA ILE A 331 19.82 -14.44 -11.65
C ILE A 331 19.34 -14.89 -13.03
N GLU A 332 19.27 -13.97 -13.99
CA GLU A 332 19.19 -14.28 -15.41
C GLU A 332 20.41 -13.70 -16.12
N GLY A 333 20.94 -14.43 -17.10
CA GLY A 333 22.15 -14.01 -17.78
C GLY A 333 22.67 -15.04 -18.76
N VAL A 334 23.75 -14.67 -19.44
CA VAL A 334 24.48 -15.51 -20.40
C VAL A 334 25.89 -15.75 -19.86
N ILE A 335 26.31 -17.02 -19.86
CA ILE A 335 27.66 -17.43 -19.48
C ILE A 335 28.48 -17.57 -20.75
N ASP A 336 29.57 -16.80 -20.86
CA ASP A 336 30.57 -16.98 -21.92
C ASP A 336 31.83 -17.64 -21.33
N GLN A 337 31.95 -18.95 -21.57
CA GLN A 337 33.08 -19.73 -21.09
C GLN A 337 34.38 -19.41 -21.85
N VAL A 338 34.30 -19.00 -23.12
CA VAL A 338 35.49 -18.75 -23.95
C VAL A 338 36.17 -17.45 -23.53
N ASP A 339 35.36 -16.40 -23.32
CA ASP A 339 35.84 -15.11 -22.81
C ASP A 339 36.03 -15.11 -21.28
N GLY A 340 35.61 -16.19 -20.61
CA GLY A 340 35.71 -16.34 -19.16
C GLY A 340 34.90 -15.30 -18.40
N SER A 341 33.74 -14.90 -18.94
CA SER A 341 32.91 -13.82 -18.40
C SER A 341 31.44 -14.20 -18.33
N VAL A 342 30.71 -13.61 -17.38
CA VAL A 342 29.26 -13.76 -17.24
C VAL A 342 28.60 -12.41 -17.42
N GLN A 343 27.59 -12.38 -18.29
CA GLN A 343 26.72 -11.23 -18.48
C GLN A 343 25.42 -11.45 -17.72
N VAL A 344 25.20 -10.67 -16.67
CA VAL A 344 23.97 -10.74 -15.88
C VAL A 344 22.96 -9.70 -16.37
N SER A 345 21.80 -10.15 -16.85
CA SER A 345 20.71 -9.27 -17.28
C SER A 345 19.83 -8.84 -16.11
N TRP A 346 19.48 -9.78 -15.24
CA TRP A 346 18.53 -9.57 -14.14
C TRP A 346 18.97 -10.28 -12.86
N VAL A 347 18.62 -9.70 -11.72
CA VAL A 347 18.87 -10.26 -10.39
C VAL A 347 17.61 -10.11 -9.57
N GLN A 348 17.28 -11.12 -8.76
CA GLN A 348 16.15 -11.08 -7.85
C GLN A 348 16.26 -9.88 -6.88
N PRO A 349 15.20 -9.04 -6.77
CA PRO A 349 15.21 -7.92 -5.86
C PRO A 349 15.25 -8.40 -4.41
N ARG A 350 16.14 -7.79 -3.62
CA ARG A 350 16.28 -8.04 -2.18
C ARG A 350 15.80 -6.84 -1.38
N ILE A 351 15.44 -7.11 -0.13
CA ILE A 351 15.15 -6.05 0.84
C ILE A 351 16.45 -5.31 1.12
N LEU A 352 16.41 -4.00 0.88
CA LEU A 352 17.56 -3.13 1.01
C LEU A 352 17.67 -2.61 2.44
N THR A 353 18.91 -2.52 2.93
CA THR A 353 19.19 -1.83 4.19
C THR A 353 19.25 -0.31 3.96
N LEU A 354 19.00 0.48 5.00
CA LEU A 354 19.10 1.95 4.95
C LEU A 354 20.40 2.48 4.28
N PRO A 355 21.62 1.95 4.56
CA PRO A 355 22.83 2.41 3.88
C PRO A 355 22.85 2.08 2.37
N GLN A 356 22.24 0.98 1.94
CA GLN A 356 22.12 0.66 0.51
C GLN A 356 21.16 1.62 -0.21
N ILE A 357 20.11 2.06 0.47
CA ILE A 357 19.17 3.07 -0.05
C ILE A 357 19.88 4.41 -0.26
N GLU A 358 20.82 4.78 0.63
CA GLU A 358 21.62 5.99 0.48
C GLU A 358 22.50 5.95 -0.79
N VAL A 359 23.09 4.79 -1.11
CA VAL A 359 23.85 4.59 -2.36
C VAL A 359 22.94 4.73 -3.59
N LEU A 360 21.72 4.18 -3.54
CA LEU A 360 20.75 4.34 -4.63
C LEU A 360 20.30 5.79 -4.80
N ARG A 361 20.09 6.50 -3.70
CA ARG A 361 19.79 7.93 -3.72
C ARG A 361 20.92 8.70 -4.41
N ALA A 362 22.17 8.48 -4.03
CA ALA A 362 23.31 9.14 -4.66
C ALA A 362 23.41 8.83 -6.17
N ARG A 363 23.09 7.59 -6.58
CA ARG A 363 23.04 7.22 -8.00
C ARG A 363 21.90 7.91 -8.74
N LEU A 364 20.72 8.01 -8.13
CA LEU A 364 19.57 8.70 -8.70
C LEU A 364 19.85 10.20 -8.85
N ASP A 365 20.46 10.82 -7.83
CA ASP A 365 20.90 12.21 -7.88
C ASP A 365 21.89 12.42 -9.04
N GLY A 366 22.89 11.55 -9.19
CA GLY A 366 23.80 11.59 -10.33
C GLY A 366 23.13 11.36 -11.70
N TRP A 367 22.03 10.61 -11.76
CA TRP A 367 21.24 10.47 -13.00
C TRP A 367 20.41 11.71 -13.30
N VAL A 368 19.83 12.34 -12.28
CA VAL A 368 19.14 13.64 -12.40
C VAL A 368 20.12 14.71 -12.88
N ASP A 369 21.36 14.71 -12.38
CA ASP A 369 22.42 15.59 -12.86
C ASP A 369 22.78 15.33 -14.33
N LYS A 370 22.87 14.06 -14.75
CA LYS A 370 23.09 13.72 -16.17
C LYS A 370 21.95 14.16 -17.07
N VAL A 371 20.70 13.98 -16.63
CA VAL A 371 19.51 14.37 -17.40
C VAL A 371 19.40 15.89 -17.49
N SER A 372 19.66 16.60 -16.40
CA SER A 372 19.67 18.07 -16.40
C SER A 372 20.79 18.61 -17.29
N ASN A 373 22.00 18.05 -17.22
CA ASN A 373 23.09 18.42 -18.13
C ASN A 373 22.73 18.13 -19.59
N ALA A 374 22.12 16.97 -19.89
CA ALA A 374 21.66 16.63 -21.23
C ALA A 374 20.57 17.61 -21.73
N ALA A 375 19.66 18.02 -20.85
CA ALA A 375 18.65 19.03 -21.16
C ALA A 375 19.29 20.38 -21.48
N VAL A 376 20.25 20.84 -20.67
CA VAL A 376 21.00 22.09 -20.94
C VAL A 376 21.75 22.00 -22.26
N THR A 377 22.41 20.88 -22.57
CA THR A 377 23.10 20.73 -23.86
C THR A 377 22.12 20.73 -25.03
N LEU A 378 20.93 20.15 -24.87
CA LEU A 378 19.88 20.18 -25.89
C LEU A 378 19.29 21.59 -26.04
N GLU A 379 19.13 22.33 -24.95
CA GLU A 379 18.69 23.72 -24.97
C GLU A 379 19.70 24.59 -25.71
N ASP A 380 21.00 24.45 -25.39
CA ASP A 380 22.10 25.19 -26.02
C ASP A 380 22.26 24.87 -27.51
N GLU A 381 22.16 23.59 -27.90
CA GLU A 381 22.19 23.17 -29.31
C GLU A 381 20.91 23.59 -30.06
N ALA A 382 19.77 23.65 -29.38
CA ALA A 382 18.52 24.14 -29.96
C ALA A 382 18.54 25.66 -30.23
N VAL A 383 19.45 26.44 -29.64
CA VAL A 383 19.59 27.88 -29.90
C VAL A 383 20.00 28.18 -31.36
N GLY A 384 20.47 27.19 -32.13
CA GLY A 384 20.85 27.35 -33.54
C GLY A 384 20.02 26.58 -34.58
N VAL A 385 19.28 25.54 -34.19
CA VAL A 385 18.59 24.62 -35.13
C VAL A 385 17.07 24.82 -35.13
N ALA A 386 16.51 25.49 -34.12
CA ALA A 386 15.12 25.90 -34.14
C ALA A 386 14.97 27.25 -34.86
N VAL A 387 14.36 27.26 -36.05
CA VAL A 387 13.37 28.30 -36.29
C VAL A 387 12.44 28.19 -35.10
N GLN A 388 12.51 29.12 -34.14
CA GLN A 388 11.59 29.15 -33.01
C GLN A 388 10.21 28.90 -33.60
N PRO A 389 9.48 27.83 -33.23
CA PRO A 389 8.07 27.80 -33.54
C PRO A 389 7.56 29.08 -32.89
N MET A 390 7.11 30.04 -33.70
CA MET A 390 6.53 31.29 -33.19
C MET A 390 5.68 30.88 -31.99
N GLY A 391 5.93 31.47 -30.83
CA GLY A 391 5.16 31.15 -29.64
C GLY A 391 3.67 31.23 -29.98
N TYR A 392 2.80 30.51 -29.29
CA TYR A 392 1.36 30.57 -29.56
C TYR A 392 0.85 32.03 -29.66
N LEU A 393 1.42 32.93 -28.86
CA LEU A 393 1.14 34.37 -28.88
C LEU A 393 1.71 35.10 -30.10
N ASP A 394 2.86 34.66 -30.63
CA ASP A 394 3.41 35.20 -31.87
C ASP A 394 2.63 34.72 -33.09
N GLN A 395 2.16 33.47 -33.09
CA GLN A 395 1.23 32.96 -34.11
C GLN A 395 -0.11 33.70 -34.04
N LEU A 396 -0.62 33.93 -32.82
CA LEU A 396 -1.82 34.73 -32.60
C LEU A 396 -1.61 36.17 -33.10
N ARG A 397 -0.49 36.80 -32.77
CA ARG A 397 -0.09 38.15 -33.23
C ARG A 397 0.01 38.21 -34.75
N ALA A 398 0.64 37.21 -35.37
CA ALA A 398 0.77 37.11 -36.82
C ALA A 398 -0.59 36.92 -37.52
N ALA A 399 -1.53 36.18 -36.90
CA ALA A 399 -2.88 35.99 -37.42
C ALA A 399 -3.79 37.22 -37.21
N LEU A 400 -3.63 37.95 -36.09
CA LEU A 400 -4.44 39.14 -35.77
C LEU A 400 -4.06 40.36 -36.62
N ARG A 401 -2.79 40.53 -36.97
CA ARG A 401 -2.31 41.65 -37.81
C ARG A 401 -3.08 41.81 -39.14
N PRO A 402 -3.21 40.78 -39.99
CA PRO A 402 -4.01 40.87 -41.21
C PRO A 402 -5.51 40.92 -40.89
N ALA A 403 -5.97 40.24 -39.84
CA ALA A 403 -7.38 40.21 -39.46
C ALA A 403 -7.93 41.57 -38.99
N LEU A 404 -7.07 42.49 -38.55
CA LEU A 404 -7.47 43.83 -38.10
C LEU A 404 -7.39 44.92 -39.18
N CYS A 405 -7.26 44.54 -40.46
CA CYS A 405 -7.35 45.47 -41.58
C CYS A 405 -8.82 45.85 -41.91
N LEU A 406 -9.54 46.40 -40.92
CA LEU A 406 -10.96 46.72 -41.03
C LEU A 406 -11.18 48.06 -41.74
N HIS A 407 -12.11 48.07 -42.68
CA HIS A 407 -12.53 49.26 -43.42
C HIS A 407 -13.92 49.72 -42.98
N ASN A 408 -14.18 51.02 -43.09
CA ASN A 408 -15.51 51.57 -42.86
C ASN A 408 -16.43 51.17 -44.04
N TYR A 409 -17.15 50.06 -43.90
CA TYR A 409 -18.08 49.55 -44.89
C TYR A 409 -19.53 49.63 -44.37
N PRO A 410 -20.46 50.30 -45.07
CA PRO A 410 -21.85 50.37 -44.66
C PRO A 410 -22.52 48.98 -44.71
N SER A 411 -23.42 48.70 -43.76
CA SER A 411 -24.12 47.42 -43.72
C SER A 411 -25.09 47.29 -44.91
N GLU A 412 -25.07 46.15 -45.60
CA GLU A 412 -25.99 45.86 -46.72
C GLU A 412 -27.45 45.67 -46.26
N THR A 413 -27.65 45.28 -45.00
CA THR A 413 -28.96 44.89 -44.48
C THR A 413 -29.67 46.01 -43.73
N VAL A 414 -28.95 47.03 -43.24
CA VAL A 414 -29.53 48.12 -42.45
C VAL A 414 -29.03 49.47 -42.94
N GLU A 415 -29.92 50.25 -43.54
CA GLU A 415 -29.61 51.60 -44.00
C GLU A 415 -29.17 52.52 -42.83
N ARG A 416 -28.17 53.35 -43.11
CA ARG A 416 -27.61 54.41 -42.21
C ARG A 416 -26.94 53.93 -40.93
N HIS A 417 -26.81 52.62 -40.68
CA HIS A 417 -26.13 52.10 -39.51
C HIS A 417 -24.97 51.16 -39.92
N ASN A 418 -23.75 51.48 -39.50
CA ASN A 418 -22.61 50.58 -39.66
C ASN A 418 -22.64 49.52 -38.55
N LYS A 419 -23.39 48.44 -38.78
CA LYS A 419 -23.43 47.28 -37.91
C LYS A 419 -22.34 46.27 -38.31
N PRO A 420 -21.77 45.53 -37.35
CA PRO A 420 -20.73 44.53 -37.62
C PRO A 420 -21.26 43.43 -38.56
N VAL A 421 -20.65 43.29 -39.74
CA VAL A 421 -21.06 42.32 -40.77
C VAL A 421 -21.00 40.89 -40.23
N ILE A 422 -20.03 40.60 -39.36
CA ILE A 422 -19.83 39.26 -38.80
C ILE A 422 -20.98 38.75 -37.91
N GLU A 423 -21.86 39.64 -37.45
CA GLU A 423 -23.04 39.28 -36.67
C GLU A 423 -24.32 39.17 -37.51
N ILE A 424 -24.34 39.75 -38.71
CA ILE A 424 -25.53 39.84 -39.56
C ILE A 424 -25.44 38.96 -40.80
N ALA A 425 -24.23 38.69 -41.29
CA ALA A 425 -24.02 37.91 -42.49
C ALA A 425 -24.53 36.47 -42.32
N GLU A 426 -25.26 36.00 -43.33
CA GLU A 426 -25.66 34.59 -43.44
C GLU A 426 -24.41 33.70 -43.65
N PRO A 427 -24.41 32.47 -43.11
CA PRO A 427 -23.30 31.54 -43.28
C PRO A 427 -23.07 31.24 -44.77
N GLY A 428 -21.90 31.62 -45.29
CA GLY A 428 -21.55 31.50 -46.72
C GLY A 428 -21.50 32.83 -47.49
N SER A 429 -21.74 33.96 -46.83
CA SER A 429 -21.54 35.28 -47.45
C SER A 429 -20.08 35.52 -47.84
N LEU A 430 -19.86 36.05 -49.05
CA LEU A 430 -18.55 36.45 -49.57
C LEU A 430 -17.85 37.54 -48.73
N LEU A 431 -18.60 38.22 -47.85
CA LEU A 431 -18.10 39.29 -46.98
C LEU A 431 -17.39 38.77 -45.72
N VAL A 432 -17.54 37.47 -45.40
CA VAL A 432 -16.85 36.80 -44.30
C VAL A 432 -15.78 35.90 -44.89
N LEU A 433 -14.53 36.19 -44.57
CA LEU A 433 -13.41 35.37 -45.02
C LEU A 433 -13.36 34.05 -44.25
N PRO A 434 -12.71 33.00 -44.79
CA PRO A 434 -12.56 31.74 -44.10
C PRO A 434 -11.93 31.93 -42.70
N PRO A 435 -12.49 31.31 -41.65
CA PRO A 435 -11.96 31.42 -40.30
C PRO A 435 -10.54 30.87 -40.19
N VAL A 436 -9.69 31.55 -39.43
CA VAL A 436 -8.35 31.09 -39.08
C VAL A 436 -8.38 30.56 -37.65
N THR A 437 -7.98 29.30 -37.46
CA THR A 437 -7.84 28.72 -36.11
C THR A 437 -6.38 28.62 -35.74
N VAL A 438 -5.99 29.24 -34.63
CA VAL A 438 -4.65 29.13 -34.03
C VAL A 438 -4.77 28.23 -32.82
N SER A 439 -4.11 27.07 -32.82
CA SER A 439 -4.23 26.08 -31.74
C SER A 439 -2.89 25.80 -31.08
N ARG A 440 -2.82 25.92 -29.76
CA ARG A 440 -1.69 25.42 -28.96
C ARG A 440 -1.89 23.95 -28.57
N SER A 441 -3.13 23.56 -28.34
CA SER A 441 -3.55 22.19 -28.01
C SER A 441 -5.00 21.98 -28.46
N PRO A 442 -5.52 20.74 -28.52
CA PRO A 442 -6.94 20.53 -28.85
C PRO A 442 -7.90 21.26 -27.87
N GLN A 443 -7.44 21.54 -26.65
CA GLN A 443 -8.22 22.22 -25.61
C GLN A 443 -7.96 23.73 -25.54
N GLU A 444 -6.86 24.24 -26.13
CA GLU A 444 -6.48 25.65 -26.13
C GLU A 444 -6.29 26.14 -27.57
N HIS A 445 -7.28 26.90 -28.03
CA HIS A 445 -7.29 27.43 -29.40
C HIS A 445 -8.09 28.72 -29.50
N ALA A 446 -7.69 29.54 -30.46
CA ALA A 446 -8.34 30.79 -30.84
C ALA A 446 -8.92 30.66 -32.25
N LEU A 447 -10.18 31.03 -32.42
CA LEU A 447 -10.86 31.14 -33.71
C LEU A 447 -10.96 32.63 -34.07
N ILE A 448 -10.34 33.00 -35.19
CA ILE A 448 -10.36 34.36 -35.74
C ILE A 448 -11.21 34.35 -37.00
N GLU A 449 -12.31 35.07 -36.95
CA GLU A 449 -13.19 35.30 -38.09
C GLU A 449 -13.11 36.77 -38.47
N GLN A 450 -12.82 37.03 -39.73
CA GLN A 450 -12.58 38.38 -40.23
C GLN A 450 -13.62 38.73 -41.30
N SER A 451 -14.10 39.97 -41.27
CA SER A 451 -14.99 40.55 -42.27
C SER A 451 -14.49 41.95 -42.65
N VAL A 452 -15.14 42.58 -43.63
CA VAL A 452 -14.70 43.89 -44.14
C VAL A 452 -14.69 44.97 -43.05
N ASN A 453 -15.66 45.00 -42.13
CA ASN A 453 -15.81 46.06 -41.12
C ASN A 453 -15.67 45.59 -39.66
N SER A 454 -15.57 44.27 -39.43
CA SER A 454 -15.51 43.69 -38.08
C SER A 454 -14.72 42.37 -38.04
N THR A 455 -14.07 42.11 -36.92
CA THR A 455 -13.32 40.87 -36.66
C THR A 455 -13.75 40.29 -35.32
N ARG A 456 -14.03 39.00 -35.31
CA ARG A 456 -14.44 38.26 -34.13
C ARG A 456 -13.31 37.31 -33.73
N VAL A 457 -12.89 37.40 -32.48
CA VAL A 457 -11.84 36.54 -31.91
C VAL A 457 -12.46 35.75 -30.77
N SER A 458 -12.61 34.44 -30.95
CA SER A 458 -13.15 33.54 -29.92
C SER A 458 -12.04 32.69 -29.33
N LEU A 459 -11.92 32.72 -28.00
CA LEU A 459 -10.82 32.13 -27.26
C LEU A 459 -11.34 30.98 -26.41
N LYS A 460 -10.58 29.89 -26.41
CA LYS A 460 -10.77 28.75 -25.51
C LYS A 460 -9.48 28.51 -24.72
N PHE A 461 -9.60 28.43 -23.40
CA PHE A 461 -8.45 28.30 -22.51
C PHE A 461 -8.31 26.84 -22.03
N LYS A 462 -7.06 26.41 -21.81
CA LYS A 462 -6.78 25.10 -21.20
C LYS A 462 -7.16 25.12 -19.72
N THR A 463 -7.86 24.09 -19.26
CA THR A 463 -8.16 23.87 -17.85
C THR A 463 -7.59 22.53 -17.40
N ALA A 464 -6.81 22.51 -16.31
CA ALA A 464 -6.24 21.27 -15.77
C ALA A 464 -7.22 20.53 -14.83
N ASP A 465 -7.96 21.27 -14.00
CA ASP A 465 -8.83 20.74 -12.94
C ASP A 465 -10.23 21.35 -13.00
N ALA A 466 -11.25 20.65 -12.46
CA ALA A 466 -12.61 21.15 -12.35
C ALA A 466 -12.72 22.48 -11.55
N LEU A 467 -11.83 22.67 -10.57
CA LEU A 467 -11.75 23.94 -9.83
C LEU A 467 -11.31 25.09 -10.73
N GLU A 468 -10.35 24.84 -11.61
CA GLU A 468 -9.78 25.84 -12.51
C GLU A 468 -10.80 26.23 -13.59
N GLU A 469 -11.54 25.25 -14.11
CA GLU A 469 -12.69 25.47 -14.99
C GLU A 469 -13.74 26.38 -14.33
N TYR A 470 -14.09 26.12 -13.06
CA TYR A 470 -15.03 26.95 -12.32
C TYR A 470 -14.51 28.38 -12.11
N LEU A 471 -13.25 28.54 -11.73
CA LEU A 471 -12.62 29.85 -11.50
C LEU A 471 -12.54 30.66 -12.79
N LEU A 472 -12.06 30.05 -13.88
CA LEU A 472 -12.01 30.66 -15.20
C LEU A 472 -13.39 31.12 -15.65
N ARG A 473 -14.41 30.26 -15.56
CA ARG A 473 -15.78 30.59 -15.94
C ARG A 473 -16.35 31.74 -15.11
N THR A 474 -16.05 31.79 -13.82
CA THR A 474 -16.51 32.86 -12.93
C THR A 474 -15.85 34.19 -13.26
N PHE A 475 -14.54 34.16 -13.52
CA PHE A 475 -13.74 35.31 -13.92
C PHE A 475 -14.20 35.89 -15.26
N LEU A 476 -14.32 35.05 -16.29
CA LEU A 476 -14.77 35.48 -17.62
C LEU A 476 -16.22 36.00 -17.58
N ARG A 477 -17.11 35.36 -16.81
CA ARG A 477 -18.49 35.85 -16.63
C ARG A 477 -18.51 37.25 -16.00
N PHE A 478 -17.64 37.51 -15.02
CA PHE A 478 -17.52 38.83 -14.41
C PHE A 478 -17.10 39.90 -15.42
N MET A 479 -16.14 39.59 -16.30
CA MET A 479 -15.76 40.47 -17.40
C MET A 479 -16.91 40.73 -18.38
N MET A 480 -17.63 39.68 -18.76
CA MET A 480 -18.74 39.77 -19.72
C MET A 480 -19.92 40.58 -19.18
N HIS A 481 -20.17 40.57 -17.86
CA HIS A 481 -21.13 41.48 -17.23
C HIS A 481 -20.75 42.95 -17.36
N ARG A 482 -19.46 43.25 -17.54
CA ARG A 482 -18.91 44.61 -17.74
C ARG A 482 -18.56 44.89 -19.20
N ALA A 483 -19.08 44.08 -20.14
CA ALA A 483 -18.85 44.23 -21.57
C ALA A 483 -19.10 45.66 -22.08
N ASP A 484 -20.10 46.36 -21.54
CA ASP A 484 -20.43 47.74 -21.95
C ASP A 484 -19.31 48.74 -21.63
N GLN A 485 -18.52 48.50 -20.58
CA GLN A 485 -17.36 49.32 -20.20
C GLN A 485 -16.10 48.90 -20.97
N LEU A 486 -15.98 47.61 -21.27
CA LEU A 486 -14.81 47.04 -21.95
C LEU A 486 -14.89 47.15 -23.47
N GLU A 487 -16.06 47.53 -24.02
CA GLU A 487 -16.45 47.78 -25.43
C GLU A 487 -16.16 46.66 -26.45
N ILE A 488 -15.06 45.93 -26.31
CA ILE A 488 -14.52 44.89 -27.19
C ILE A 488 -15.07 43.51 -26.79
N VAL A 489 -15.44 43.28 -25.53
CA VAL A 489 -15.91 41.98 -25.02
C VAL A 489 -17.39 41.80 -25.32
N ARG A 490 -17.77 40.61 -25.82
CA ARG A 490 -19.18 40.25 -26.04
C ARG A 490 -19.85 39.78 -24.74
N ARG A 491 -21.13 40.13 -24.54
CA ARG A 491 -21.94 39.70 -23.37
C ARG A 491 -22.20 38.18 -23.29
N ALA A 492 -22.10 37.47 -24.41
CA ALA A 492 -22.23 36.02 -24.50
C ALA A 492 -21.18 35.47 -25.48
N PRO A 493 -20.48 34.36 -25.16
CA PRO A 493 -19.46 33.80 -26.05
C PRO A 493 -20.13 32.93 -27.12
N LEU A 494 -19.38 32.56 -28.15
CA LEU A 494 -19.84 31.53 -29.10
C LEU A 494 -19.95 30.15 -28.43
N PRO A 495 -20.88 29.28 -28.90
CA PRO A 495 -20.98 27.92 -28.39
C PRO A 495 -19.65 27.17 -28.60
N GLY A 496 -19.10 26.62 -27.52
CA GLY A 496 -17.83 25.88 -27.53
C GLY A 496 -16.59 26.70 -27.15
N TYR A 497 -16.72 28.01 -26.98
CA TYR A 497 -15.66 28.95 -26.57
C TYR A 497 -15.99 29.62 -25.23
N ASP A 498 -14.94 30.08 -24.53
CA ASP A 498 -15.08 30.67 -23.19
C ASP A 498 -15.27 32.20 -23.24
N LEU A 499 -14.62 32.87 -24.21
CA LEU A 499 -14.71 34.31 -24.42
C LEU A 499 -14.77 34.63 -25.91
N THR A 500 -15.56 35.63 -26.28
CA THR A 500 -15.58 36.19 -27.63
C THR A 500 -15.39 37.70 -27.59
N LEU A 501 -14.40 38.17 -28.35
CA LEU A 501 -14.12 39.57 -28.59
C LEU A 501 -14.69 39.98 -29.95
N LEU A 502 -15.31 41.14 -30.01
CA LEU A 502 -15.81 41.74 -31.24
C LEU A 502 -15.09 43.06 -31.48
N LEU A 503 -14.28 43.09 -32.53
CA LEU A 503 -13.52 44.25 -32.96
C LEU A 503 -14.23 44.85 -34.18
N THR A 504 -14.40 46.16 -34.20
CA THR A 504 -15.11 46.91 -35.23
C THR A 504 -14.21 48.06 -35.68
N HIS A 505 -14.50 48.60 -36.87
CA HIS A 505 -13.76 49.77 -37.36
C HIS A 505 -13.73 50.94 -36.36
N ARG A 506 -14.78 51.13 -35.55
CA ARG A 506 -14.83 52.16 -34.50
C ARG A 506 -13.73 52.01 -33.44
N HIS A 507 -13.28 50.78 -33.15
CA HIS A 507 -12.18 50.58 -32.21
C HIS A 507 -10.83 50.95 -32.83
N LEU A 508 -10.65 50.82 -34.15
CA LEU A 508 -9.45 51.28 -34.85
C LEU A 508 -9.38 52.81 -35.00
N GLU A 509 -10.51 53.52 -34.91
CA GLU A 509 -10.52 54.99 -34.83
C GLU A 509 -9.98 55.49 -33.47
N ARG A 510 -10.17 54.70 -32.41
CA ARG A 510 -9.77 55.04 -31.03
C ARG A 510 -8.40 54.48 -30.64
N TYR A 511 -8.06 53.30 -31.12
CA TYR A 511 -6.86 52.55 -30.73
C TYR A 511 -6.03 52.19 -31.95
N SER A 512 -4.70 52.16 -31.80
CA SER A 512 -3.80 51.73 -32.87
C SER A 512 -3.96 50.22 -33.12
N ARG A 513 -3.76 49.80 -34.37
CA ARG A 513 -3.84 48.37 -34.75
C ARG A 513 -2.90 47.52 -33.92
N GLU A 514 -1.62 47.89 -33.82
CA GLU A 514 -0.65 47.13 -33.00
C GLU A 514 -1.05 47.15 -31.52
N GLY A 515 -1.58 48.28 -31.00
CA GLY A 515 -2.06 48.36 -29.62
C GLY A 515 -3.20 47.40 -29.30
N LEU A 516 -4.14 47.18 -30.24
CA LEU A 516 -5.20 46.17 -30.07
C LEU A 516 -4.66 44.74 -30.15
N VAL A 517 -3.70 44.48 -31.04
CA VAL A 517 -3.05 43.16 -31.13
C VAL A 517 -2.31 42.85 -29.83
N ASP A 518 -1.50 43.78 -29.34
CA ASP A 518 -0.75 43.62 -28.10
C ASP A 518 -1.67 43.51 -26.90
N PHE A 519 -2.77 44.26 -26.86
CA PHE A 519 -3.80 44.12 -25.83
C PHE A 519 -4.39 42.71 -25.79
N ILE A 520 -4.74 42.12 -26.95
CA ILE A 520 -5.31 40.76 -26.99
C ILE A 520 -4.27 39.72 -26.55
N CYS A 521 -3.03 39.85 -27.00
CA CYS A 521 -1.96 38.93 -26.59
C CYS A 521 -1.67 39.04 -25.07
N GLN A 522 -1.55 40.26 -24.55
CA GLN A 522 -1.35 40.50 -23.11
C GLN A 522 -2.54 39.98 -22.29
N PHE A 523 -3.77 40.20 -22.78
CA PHE A 523 -4.97 39.71 -22.13
C PHE A 523 -4.98 38.18 -21.98
N VAL A 524 -4.54 37.45 -23.01
CA VAL A 524 -4.45 35.98 -22.94
C VAL A 524 -3.42 35.52 -21.90
N GLU A 525 -2.30 36.22 -21.76
CA GLU A 525 -1.30 35.95 -20.71
C GLU A 525 -1.84 36.27 -19.32
N ASP A 526 -2.48 37.44 -19.16
CA ASP A 526 -2.97 37.93 -17.88
C ASP A 526 -4.04 36.99 -17.31
N VAL A 527 -4.97 36.49 -18.13
CA VAL A 527 -6.01 35.52 -17.72
C VAL A 527 -5.41 34.27 -17.07
N HIS A 528 -4.36 33.70 -17.67
CA HIS A 528 -3.68 32.51 -17.13
C HIS A 528 -3.02 32.80 -15.78
N SER A 529 -2.39 33.97 -15.65
CA SER A 529 -1.72 34.40 -14.42
C SER A 529 -2.73 34.66 -13.29
N GLU A 530 -3.86 35.30 -13.58
CA GLU A 530 -4.90 35.63 -12.61
C GLU A 530 -5.64 34.38 -12.11
N VAL A 531 -5.98 33.44 -13.01
CA VAL A 531 -6.62 32.17 -12.61
C VAL A 531 -5.70 31.37 -11.70
N SER A 532 -4.39 31.34 -11.99
CA SER A 532 -3.40 30.69 -11.15
C SER A 532 -3.29 31.36 -9.77
N ALA A 533 -3.30 32.69 -9.71
CA ALA A 533 -3.30 33.45 -8.45
C ALA A 533 -4.57 33.21 -7.63
N MET A 534 -5.75 33.17 -8.27
CA MET A 534 -7.02 32.84 -7.60
C MET A 534 -7.02 31.42 -7.02
N LYS A 535 -6.49 30.45 -7.76
CA LYS A 535 -6.36 29.05 -7.30
C LYS A 535 -5.47 28.95 -6.07
N LEU A 536 -4.32 29.64 -6.06
CA LEU A 536 -3.43 29.70 -4.90
C LEU A 536 -4.11 30.37 -3.69
N GLY A 537 -4.78 31.50 -3.93
CA GLY A 537 -5.52 32.23 -2.90
C GLY A 537 -6.64 31.41 -2.27
N LEU A 538 -7.38 30.64 -3.07
CA LEU A 538 -8.42 29.75 -2.57
C LEU A 538 -7.85 28.63 -1.70
N ARG A 539 -6.75 28.00 -2.15
CA ARG A 539 -6.05 26.95 -1.37
C ARG A 539 -5.53 27.48 -0.04
N SER A 540 -4.98 28.68 -0.03
CA SER A 540 -4.53 29.37 1.19
C SER A 540 -5.70 29.59 2.16
N ARG A 541 -6.82 30.13 1.67
CA ARG A 541 -8.03 30.35 2.49
C ARG A 541 -8.62 29.06 3.02
N ALA A 542 -8.72 28.02 2.19
CA ALA A 542 -9.19 26.71 2.60
C ALA A 542 -8.35 26.15 3.76
N ARG A 543 -7.02 26.24 3.67
CA ARG A 543 -6.11 25.84 4.74
C ARG A 543 -6.36 26.63 6.03
N SER A 544 -6.53 27.95 5.95
CA SER A 544 -6.84 28.77 7.12
C SER A 544 -8.18 28.42 7.77
N VAL A 545 -9.19 28.07 6.97
CA VAL A 545 -10.51 27.64 7.49
C VAL A 545 -10.40 26.29 8.20
N VAL A 546 -9.72 25.31 7.59
CA VAL A 546 -9.50 24.00 8.21
C VAL A 546 -8.73 24.14 9.52
N GLN A 547 -7.69 24.98 9.54
CA GLN A 547 -6.90 25.21 10.75
C GLN A 547 -7.73 25.85 11.87
N ARG A 548 -8.58 26.84 11.55
CA ARG A 548 -9.49 27.44 12.55
C ARG A 548 -10.54 26.47 13.05
N TYR A 549 -11.14 25.70 12.14
CA TYR A 549 -12.12 24.67 12.51
C TYR A 549 -11.51 23.63 13.46
N TRP A 550 -10.27 23.19 13.18
CA TRP A 550 -9.55 22.27 14.04
C TRP A 550 -9.28 22.84 15.43
N GLN A 551 -8.85 24.11 15.52
CA GLN A 551 -8.64 24.80 16.79
C GLN A 551 -9.95 24.93 17.60
N GLU A 552 -11.08 25.21 16.94
CA GLU A 552 -12.39 25.25 17.60
C GLU A 552 -12.81 23.87 18.10
N LEU A 553 -12.51 22.80 17.33
CA LEU A 553 -12.83 21.43 17.71
C LEU A 553 -12.01 20.96 18.93
N GLU A 554 -10.70 21.26 18.93
CA GLU A 554 -9.82 21.02 20.08
C GLU A 554 -10.28 21.81 21.32
N ALA A 555 -10.75 23.05 21.15
CA ALA A 555 -11.28 23.84 22.25
C ALA A 555 -12.58 23.27 22.82
N VAL A 556 -13.45 22.70 21.98
CA VAL A 556 -14.68 22.01 22.40
C VAL A 556 -14.37 20.70 23.12
N GLU A 557 -13.41 19.91 22.63
CA GLU A 557 -12.97 18.68 23.30
C GLU A 557 -12.32 18.96 24.66
N ALA A 558 -11.46 19.99 24.74
CA ALA A 558 -10.87 20.44 25.99
C ALA A 558 -11.93 20.97 26.98
N GLY A 559 -12.94 21.68 26.47
CA GLY A 559 -14.09 22.13 27.27
C GLY A 559 -14.96 20.97 27.77
N ALA A 560 -15.17 19.94 26.95
CA ALA A 560 -15.89 18.73 27.34
C ALA A 560 -15.13 17.91 28.39
N ALA A 561 -13.81 17.82 28.27
CA ALA A 561 -12.94 17.17 29.26
C ALA A 561 -12.94 17.92 30.61
N ALA A 562 -12.96 19.26 30.59
CA ALA A 562 -13.05 20.07 31.80
C ALA A 562 -14.43 20.04 32.49
N ALA A 563 -15.50 19.73 31.73
CA ALA A 563 -16.86 19.61 32.25
C ALA A 563 -17.20 18.23 32.83
N ALA A 564 -16.30 17.23 32.73
CA ALA A 564 -16.46 15.97 33.43
C ALA A 564 -16.20 16.21 34.93
N PRO A 565 -17.24 16.14 35.80
CA PRO A 565 -17.02 16.32 37.23
C PRO A 565 -16.12 15.21 37.72
N GLY A 566 -15.02 15.59 38.39
CA GLY A 566 -14.14 14.65 39.08
C GLY A 566 -14.97 13.72 39.96
N GLY A 567 -15.07 12.46 39.55
CA GLY A 567 -15.60 11.38 40.36
C GLY A 567 -14.68 11.17 41.54
N ALA A 568 -15.10 11.70 42.69
CA ALA A 568 -14.63 11.29 43.99
C ALA A 568 -15.02 9.81 44.23
N GLY A 569 -14.09 9.03 44.77
CA GLY A 569 -14.29 7.63 45.15
C GLY A 569 -13.00 6.84 45.08
#